data_AF-A0A2H1V7A5-F1
#
_entry.id   AF-A0A2H1V7A5-F1
#
_cell.length_a   1.000
_cell.length_b   1.000
_cell.length_c   1.000
_cell.angle_alpha   90.00
_cell.angle_beta   90.00
_cell.angle_gamma   90.00
#
_symmetry.space_group_name_H-M   'P 1'
#
loop_
_entity.id
_entity.type
_entity.pdbx_description
1 polymer ?
#
loop_
_entity_poly.entity_id
_entity_poly.type
_entity_poly.pdbx_seq_one_letter_code
_entity_poly.pdbx_strand_id
1 'polypeptide(L)'
;MFENKINVSPFPKNFYDITLDKDIKKLVSIMDFPQKCIFISKFNVRHNRLLPREKTQNIRVVFFLLFINILCIYRICIFKINHVNTKRIEFDFLTLSTAINYTTFSILTTIIFGLDISLHYNYSCLLILKIQRIHGYLSVYGRFQRFIFWSWIFIIILFVFTITSMTCNHATSNIIYIKDAIADGIADFVCITLDCKMIISGRIIILLKMYIDIWIKDVLMEKDDESNDRCLKLFEVYRDILEAYRLCQKIFQILIFYHIFGAFYFGLYHLSFGFLVIRKSDYKMKALYQILVLIIWASKNIMVVIISCINCERFYKTIENVNSVSLALMQNENCSERRKHLFKKVLKLNRSFNKMLVFGVFHIDARLPMNFVRVFVDYVIVILQFNFL
;
A
#
# COMPACT_ATOMS: atom_id res chain seq x y z
N MET A 1 -21.30 11.65 13.41
CA MET A 1 -20.82 11.14 12.11
C MET A 1 -21.07 9.65 12.10
N PHE A 2 -22.16 9.21 11.48
CA PHE A 2 -22.71 7.87 11.66
C PHE A 2 -21.82 6.81 10.97
N GLU A 3 -21.01 6.10 11.75
CA GLU A 3 -20.60 4.75 11.39
C GLU A 3 -21.87 3.90 11.39
N ASN A 4 -22.54 3.82 10.24
CA ASN A 4 -23.38 2.66 9.96
C ASN A 4 -22.47 1.45 10.15
N LYS A 5 -22.62 0.74 11.27
CA LYS A 5 -22.09 -0.60 11.47
C LYS A 5 -22.59 -1.41 10.29
N ILE A 6 -21.77 -1.51 9.26
CA ILE A 6 -21.93 -2.51 8.22
C ILE A 6 -21.75 -3.80 9.00
N ASN A 7 -22.87 -4.38 9.45
CA ASN A 7 -22.92 -5.76 9.87
C ASN A 7 -22.41 -6.51 8.66
N VAL A 8 -21.12 -6.86 8.69
CA VAL A 8 -20.50 -7.72 7.70
C VAL A 8 -21.29 -9.01 7.84
N SER A 9 -22.25 -9.21 6.93
CA SER A 9 -23.07 -10.40 6.94
C SER A 9 -22.11 -11.57 6.99
N PRO A 10 -22.33 -12.55 7.89
CA PRO A 10 -21.48 -13.73 7.96
C PRO A 10 -21.31 -14.28 6.54
N PHE A 11 -20.06 -14.62 6.19
CA PHE A 11 -19.71 -15.09 4.85
C PHE A 11 -20.80 -16.03 4.31
N PRO A 12 -21.30 -15.83 3.08
CA PRO A 12 -22.29 -16.73 2.52
C PRO A 12 -21.70 -18.15 2.61
N LYS A 13 -22.46 -19.10 3.18
CA LYS A 13 -21.98 -20.47 3.43
C LYS A 13 -21.37 -21.14 2.19
N ASN A 14 -21.74 -20.68 1.00
CA ASN A 14 -21.25 -21.16 -0.30
C ASN A 14 -19.91 -20.54 -0.75
N PHE A 15 -19.23 -19.75 0.09
CA PHE A 15 -17.97 -19.07 -0.25
C PHE A 15 -16.84 -20.07 -0.61
N TYR A 16 -16.85 -21.26 0.00
CA TYR A 16 -15.77 -22.23 -0.11
C TYR A 16 -15.78 -23.08 -1.40
N ASP A 17 -16.84 -22.98 -2.20
CA ASP A 17 -16.98 -23.76 -3.43
C ASP A 17 -16.57 -23.00 -4.69
N ILE A 18 -16.18 -21.74 -4.57
CA ILE A 18 -15.77 -20.92 -5.70
C ILE A 18 -14.36 -21.32 -6.15
N THR A 19 -14.27 -21.86 -7.36
CA THR A 19 -13.01 -22.13 -8.04
C THR A 19 -12.43 -20.83 -8.59
N LEU A 20 -11.15 -20.55 -8.28
CA LEU A 20 -10.43 -19.40 -8.78
C LEU A 20 -10.02 -19.62 -10.24
N ASP A 21 -10.30 -18.62 -11.08
CA ASP A 21 -9.77 -18.57 -12.43
C ASP A 21 -8.23 -18.49 -12.42
N LYS A 22 -7.59 -19.06 -13.46
CA LYS A 22 -6.13 -19.12 -13.59
C LYS A 22 -5.47 -17.75 -13.46
N ASP A 23 -6.09 -16.73 -14.03
CA ASP A 23 -5.61 -15.36 -14.02
C ASP A 23 -5.78 -14.72 -12.63
N ILE A 24 -6.91 -14.95 -11.96
CA ILE A 24 -7.12 -14.53 -10.57
C ILE A 24 -6.12 -15.21 -9.62
N LYS A 25 -5.80 -16.48 -9.82
CA LYS A 25 -4.78 -17.19 -9.05
C LYS A 25 -3.40 -16.51 -9.14
N LYS A 26 -3.02 -16.00 -10.31
CA LYS A 26 -1.78 -15.23 -10.49
C LYS A 26 -1.84 -13.90 -9.74
N LEU A 27 -2.98 -13.20 -9.74
CA LEU A 27 -3.19 -11.99 -8.95
C LEU A 27 -3.03 -12.26 -7.45
N VAL A 28 -3.65 -13.33 -6.94
CA VAL A 28 -3.50 -13.76 -5.54
C VAL A 28 -2.04 -14.06 -5.21
N SER A 29 -1.31 -14.71 -6.13
CA SER A 29 0.11 -14.97 -5.95
C SER A 29 0.94 -13.70 -5.82
N ILE A 30 0.64 -12.65 -6.61
CA ILE A 30 1.28 -11.34 -6.49
C ILE A 30 1.00 -10.73 -5.10
N MET A 31 -0.26 -10.79 -4.67
CA MET A 31 -0.67 -10.24 -3.38
C MET A 31 0.00 -10.95 -2.19
N ASP A 32 0.21 -12.26 -2.31
CA ASP A 32 0.78 -13.10 -1.25
C ASP A 32 2.31 -13.15 -1.26
N PHE A 33 2.96 -12.78 -2.36
CA PHE A 33 4.40 -12.96 -2.55
C PHE A 33 5.25 -12.28 -1.46
N PRO A 34 5.08 -10.97 -1.15
CA PRO A 34 5.92 -10.31 -0.13
C PRO A 34 5.77 -10.92 1.26
N GLN A 35 4.65 -11.60 1.48
CA GLN A 35 4.26 -12.23 2.72
C GLN A 35 4.82 -13.65 2.84
N LYS A 36 4.85 -14.40 1.74
CA LYS A 36 5.58 -15.65 1.63
C LYS A 36 7.07 -15.49 1.88
N CYS A 37 7.66 -14.38 1.44
CA CYS A 37 9.06 -14.05 1.69
C CYS A 37 9.41 -14.00 3.19
N ILE A 38 8.48 -13.57 4.05
CA ILE A 38 8.64 -13.57 5.53
C ILE A 38 8.00 -14.80 6.19
N PHE A 39 7.64 -15.84 5.43
CA PHE A 39 6.96 -17.05 5.90
C PHE A 39 5.55 -16.82 6.50
N ILE A 40 4.92 -15.69 6.16
CA ILE A 40 3.58 -15.29 6.61
C ILE A 40 2.66 -15.25 5.40
N SER A 41 2.36 -16.41 4.80
CA SER A 41 1.36 -16.45 3.73
C SER A 41 0.00 -16.05 4.28
N LYS A 42 -0.65 -15.11 3.60
CA LYS A 42 -1.98 -14.61 3.91
C LYS A 42 -3.06 -15.50 3.29
N PHE A 43 -2.79 -16.10 2.14
CA PHE A 43 -3.78 -16.89 1.41
C PHE A 43 -3.36 -18.35 1.27
N ASN A 44 -4.20 -19.27 1.73
CA ASN A 44 -4.04 -20.69 1.44
C ASN A 44 -4.83 -21.05 0.17
N VAL A 45 -4.13 -21.12 -0.97
CA VAL A 45 -4.73 -21.55 -2.24
C VAL A 45 -4.43 -23.02 -2.45
N ARG A 46 -5.43 -23.89 -2.23
CA ARG A 46 -5.32 -25.34 -2.45
C ARG A 46 -6.41 -25.79 -3.41
N HIS A 47 -6.05 -26.63 -4.39
CA HIS A 47 -6.98 -27.12 -5.43
C HIS A 47 -7.80 -26.01 -6.13
N ASN A 48 -7.15 -24.87 -6.41
CA ASN A 48 -7.77 -23.67 -7.00
C ASN A 48 -8.93 -23.07 -6.17
N ARG A 49 -9.01 -23.34 -4.87
CA ARG A 49 -9.98 -22.70 -3.96
C ARG A 49 -9.25 -21.83 -2.94
N LEU A 50 -9.88 -20.74 -2.53
CA LEU A 50 -9.45 -19.94 -1.38
C LEU A 50 -9.92 -20.64 -0.11
N LEU A 51 -9.01 -21.27 0.61
CA LEU A 51 -9.33 -21.91 1.88
C LEU A 51 -9.21 -20.90 3.03
N PRO A 52 -10.03 -21.05 4.10
CA PRO A 52 -9.90 -20.23 5.28
C PRO A 52 -8.52 -20.43 5.91
N ARG A 53 -8.06 -19.39 6.59
CA ARG A 53 -6.75 -19.39 7.24
C ARG A 53 -6.72 -20.47 8.33
N GLU A 54 -5.69 -21.30 8.32
CA GLU A 54 -5.49 -22.30 9.37
C GLU A 54 -5.04 -21.63 10.68
N LYS A 55 -5.48 -22.16 11.83
CA LYS A 55 -5.07 -21.65 13.16
C LYS A 55 -3.55 -21.65 13.34
N THR A 56 -2.85 -22.61 12.73
CA THR A 56 -1.39 -22.73 12.71
C THR A 56 -0.71 -21.51 12.09
N GLN A 57 -1.30 -20.89 11.07
CA GLN A 57 -0.75 -19.69 10.44
C GLN A 57 -0.88 -18.46 11.32
N ASN A 58 -1.91 -18.37 12.18
CA ASN A 58 -2.02 -17.27 13.14
C ASN A 58 -0.89 -17.35 14.18
N ILE A 59 -0.63 -18.56 14.69
CA ILE A 59 0.45 -18.84 15.63
C ILE A 59 1.80 -18.41 15.04
N ARG A 60 2.10 -18.77 13.78
CA ARG A 60 3.34 -18.35 13.09
C ARG A 60 3.53 -16.84 13.05
N VAL A 61 2.46 -16.08 12.81
CA VAL A 61 2.57 -14.61 12.78
C VAL A 61 2.77 -14.01 14.16
N VAL A 62 2.11 -14.56 15.18
CA VAL A 62 2.36 -14.11 16.56
C VAL A 62 3.83 -14.33 16.94
N PHE A 63 4.41 -15.49 16.63
CA PHE A 63 5.84 -15.74 16.86
C PHE A 63 6.73 -14.80 16.05
N PHE A 64 6.39 -14.55 14.79
CA PHE A 64 7.13 -13.59 13.96
C PHE A 64 7.08 -12.17 14.56
N LEU A 65 5.92 -11.72 15.02
CA LEU A 65 5.77 -10.40 15.66
C LEU A 65 6.56 -10.30 16.96
N LEU A 66 6.50 -11.33 17.80
CA LEU A 66 7.33 -11.41 19.01
C LEU A 66 8.82 -11.34 18.67
N PHE A 67 9.25 -12.07 17.65
CA PHE A 67 10.63 -12.07 17.18
C PHE A 67 11.08 -10.67 16.71
N ILE A 68 10.29 -9.99 15.88
CA ILE A 68 10.60 -8.62 15.43
C ILE A 68 10.65 -7.65 16.61
N ASN A 69 9.74 -7.77 17.58
CA ASN A 69 9.74 -6.91 18.77
C ASN A 69 10.98 -7.16 19.66
N ILE A 70 11.39 -8.42 19.82
CA ILE A 70 12.64 -8.77 20.53
C ILE A 70 13.85 -8.18 19.79
N LEU A 71 13.90 -8.24 18.46
CA LEU A 71 14.97 -7.61 17.68
C LEU A 71 15.00 -6.08 17.86
N CYS A 72 13.84 -5.44 17.91
CA CYS A 72 13.76 -4.00 18.16
C CYS A 72 14.28 -3.66 19.57
N ILE A 73 13.86 -4.41 20.60
CA ILE A 73 14.35 -4.21 21.98
C ILE A 73 15.85 -4.47 22.06
N TYR A 74 16.34 -5.54 21.43
CA TYR A 74 17.77 -5.84 21.29
C TYR A 74 18.53 -4.66 20.70
N ARG A 75 18.02 -4.07 19.61
CA ARG A 75 18.64 -2.88 18.99
C ARG A 75 18.66 -1.69 19.95
N ILE A 76 17.56 -1.42 20.66
CA ILE A 76 17.49 -0.32 21.63
C ILE A 76 18.53 -0.51 22.75
N CYS A 77 18.69 -1.73 23.29
CA CYS A 77 19.58 -1.99 24.41
C CYS A 77 21.07 -2.03 24.04
N ILE A 78 21.40 -2.49 22.83
CA ILE A 78 22.80 -2.73 22.42
C ILE A 78 23.37 -1.59 21.59
N PHE A 79 22.53 -0.71 21.05
CA PHE A 79 22.99 0.46 20.31
C PHE A 79 23.82 1.38 21.22
N LYS A 80 25.12 1.10 21.25
CA LYS A 80 26.15 1.90 21.91
C LYS A 80 26.97 2.54 20.82
N ILE A 81 26.83 3.86 20.68
CA ILE A 81 27.69 4.63 19.80
C ILE A 81 29.07 4.70 20.45
N ASN A 82 30.02 3.90 19.94
CA ASN A 82 31.41 3.86 20.42
C ASN A 82 32.24 5.12 20.05
N HIS A 83 31.61 6.27 19.79
CA HIS A 83 32.37 7.48 19.45
C HIS A 83 32.92 8.14 20.71
N VAL A 84 34.21 7.87 20.94
CA VAL A 84 35.08 8.40 22.02
C VAL A 84 35.04 9.93 22.16
N ASN A 85 34.56 10.67 21.16
CA ASN A 85 34.55 12.15 21.14
C ASN A 85 33.15 12.80 21.07
N THR A 86 32.08 12.11 21.46
CA THR A 86 30.73 12.71 21.44
C THR A 86 30.37 13.39 22.75
N LYS A 87 29.90 14.65 22.69
CA LYS A 87 29.34 15.34 23.85
C LYS A 87 28.18 14.51 24.41
N ARG A 88 28.10 14.39 25.74
CA ARG A 88 27.07 13.58 26.43
C ARG A 88 25.65 13.89 25.96
N ILE A 89 25.30 15.17 25.80
CA ILE A 89 23.96 15.61 25.36
C ILE A 89 23.61 15.06 23.96
N GLU A 90 24.56 15.09 23.02
CA GLU A 90 24.33 14.57 21.67
C GLU A 90 24.17 13.05 21.67
N PHE A 91 24.94 12.35 22.51
CA PHE A 91 24.83 10.91 22.70
C PHE A 91 23.46 10.52 23.28
N ASP A 92 23.00 11.23 24.31
CA ASP A 92 21.70 11.01 24.94
C ASP A 92 20.57 11.26 23.94
N PHE A 93 20.66 12.34 23.15
CA PHE A 93 19.69 12.65 22.11
C PHE A 93 19.62 11.56 21.03
N LEU A 94 20.76 11.09 20.53
CA LEU A 94 20.82 10.01 19.55
C LEU A 94 20.24 8.70 20.10
N THR A 95 20.58 8.35 21.33
CA THR A 95 20.08 7.15 21.99
C THR A 95 18.56 7.21 22.14
N LEU A 96 18.03 8.34 22.60
CA LEU A 96 16.59 8.56 22.70
C LEU A 96 15.92 8.51 21.32
N SER A 97 16.49 9.16 20.32
CA SER A 97 15.93 9.21 18.96
C SER A 97 15.89 7.81 18.32
N THR A 98 16.97 7.04 18.46
CA THR A 98 17.03 5.63 18.03
C THR A 98 15.98 4.78 18.78
N ALA A 99 15.82 4.99 20.09
CA ALA A 99 14.82 4.28 20.89
C ALA A 99 13.39 4.58 20.42
N ILE A 100 13.07 5.85 20.17
CA ILE A 100 11.77 6.26 19.62
C ILE A 100 11.56 5.66 18.23
N ASN A 101 12.60 5.65 17.38
CA ASN A 101 12.56 5.09 16.04
C ASN A 101 12.18 3.60 16.04
N TYR A 102 12.92 2.76 16.77
CA TYR A 102 12.66 1.32 16.84
C TYR A 102 11.35 0.99 17.57
N THR A 103 10.98 1.77 18.58
CA THR A 103 9.70 1.60 19.29
C THR A 103 8.53 1.89 18.34
N THR A 104 8.63 2.99 17.59
CA THR A 104 7.61 3.38 16.60
C THR A 104 7.50 2.34 15.49
N PHE A 105 8.63 1.85 14.97
CA PHE A 105 8.67 0.77 13.99
C PHE A 105 8.02 -0.52 14.51
N SER A 106 8.34 -0.93 15.74
CA SER A 106 7.78 -2.11 16.41
C SER A 106 6.26 -2.01 16.59
N ILE A 107 5.76 -0.88 17.12
CA ILE A 107 4.33 -0.63 17.33
C ILE A 107 3.59 -0.66 16.00
N LEU A 108 4.06 0.09 15.01
CA LEU A 108 3.38 0.19 13.70
C LEU A 108 3.37 -1.15 12.96
N THR A 109 4.48 -1.88 12.99
CA THR A 109 4.57 -3.23 12.39
C THR A 109 3.59 -4.19 13.07
N THR A 110 3.54 -4.17 14.41
CA THR A 110 2.61 -4.99 15.18
C THR A 110 1.15 -4.66 14.83
N ILE A 111 0.80 -3.37 14.73
CA ILE A 111 -0.53 -2.92 14.33
C ILE A 111 -0.87 -3.41 12.91
N ILE A 112 0.01 -3.19 11.94
CA ILE A 112 -0.25 -3.54 10.53
C ILE A 112 -0.46 -5.05 10.40
N PHE A 113 0.47 -5.87 10.90
CA PHE A 113 0.34 -7.32 10.77
C PHE A 113 -0.77 -7.88 11.66
N GLY A 114 -0.99 -7.34 12.86
CA GLY A 114 -2.10 -7.73 13.73
C GLY A 114 -3.46 -7.49 13.08
N LEU A 115 -3.65 -6.34 12.44
CA LEU A 115 -4.88 -6.02 11.69
C LEU A 115 -4.99 -6.83 10.41
N ASP A 116 -3.86 -7.13 9.76
CA ASP A 116 -3.83 -7.99 8.59
C ASP A 116 -4.29 -9.43 8.89
N ILE A 117 -3.94 -9.93 10.09
CA ILE A 117 -4.40 -11.24 10.60
C ILE A 117 -5.88 -11.21 10.95
N SER A 118 -6.29 -10.26 11.78
CA SER A 118 -7.59 -10.29 12.45
C SER A 118 -8.74 -9.83 11.56
N LEU A 119 -8.58 -8.67 10.92
CA LEU A 119 -9.67 -7.99 10.22
C LEU A 119 -9.51 -8.07 8.70
N HIS A 120 -8.31 -7.80 8.18
CA HIS A 120 -8.16 -7.62 6.74
C HIS A 120 -8.12 -8.93 5.97
N TYR A 121 -7.87 -10.08 6.61
CA TYR A 121 -7.96 -11.38 5.95
C TYR A 121 -9.31 -11.56 5.24
N ASN A 122 -10.39 -11.37 5.99
CA ASN A 122 -11.76 -11.52 5.49
C ASN A 122 -12.07 -10.56 4.34
N TYR A 123 -11.70 -9.28 4.52
CA TYR A 123 -11.90 -8.27 3.47
C TYR A 123 -11.07 -8.56 2.22
N SER A 124 -9.87 -9.15 2.37
CA SER A 124 -9.00 -9.44 1.24
C SER A 124 -9.51 -10.62 0.41
N CYS A 125 -10.05 -11.65 1.07
CA CYS A 125 -10.74 -12.75 0.37
C CYS A 125 -11.97 -12.23 -0.37
N LEU A 126 -12.78 -11.38 0.27
CA LEU A 126 -13.95 -10.76 -0.37
C LEU A 126 -13.54 -9.87 -1.55
N LEU A 127 -12.45 -9.12 -1.42
CA LEU A 127 -11.89 -8.30 -2.50
C LEU A 127 -11.51 -9.17 -3.71
N ILE A 128 -10.79 -10.28 -3.49
CA ILE A 128 -10.41 -11.20 -4.57
C ILE A 128 -11.65 -11.76 -5.27
N LEU A 129 -12.68 -12.17 -4.52
CA LEU A 129 -13.91 -12.67 -5.12
C LEU A 129 -14.67 -11.61 -5.92
N LYS A 130 -14.74 -10.37 -5.42
CA LYS A 130 -15.34 -9.27 -6.18
C LYS A 130 -14.57 -9.03 -7.47
N ILE A 131 -13.24 -9.03 -7.42
CA ILE A 131 -12.40 -8.91 -8.63
C ILE A 131 -12.66 -10.08 -9.59
N GLN A 132 -12.77 -11.32 -9.10
CA GLN A 132 -13.10 -12.48 -9.95
C GLN A 132 -14.47 -12.33 -10.60
N ARG A 133 -15.50 -11.91 -9.85
CA ARG A 133 -16.83 -11.69 -10.40
C ARG A 133 -16.83 -10.62 -11.49
N ILE A 134 -16.16 -9.49 -11.25
CA ILE A 134 -15.99 -8.43 -12.26
C ILE A 134 -15.25 -8.97 -13.49
N HIS A 135 -14.19 -9.75 -13.29
CA HIS A 135 -13.39 -10.35 -14.36
C HIS A 135 -14.17 -11.36 -15.20
N GLY A 136 -15.05 -12.14 -14.59
CA GLY A 136 -15.89 -13.11 -15.32
C GLY A 136 -16.92 -12.44 -16.22
N TYR A 137 -17.41 -11.26 -15.85
CA TYR A 137 -18.36 -10.50 -16.68
C TYR A 137 -17.67 -9.62 -17.73
N LEU A 138 -16.54 -9.00 -17.41
CA LEU A 138 -15.81 -8.13 -18.32
C LEU A 138 -14.70 -8.93 -19.02
N SER A 139 -14.78 -9.10 -20.33
CA SER A 139 -13.77 -9.85 -21.11
C SER A 139 -12.46 -9.06 -21.23
N VAL A 140 -11.61 -9.11 -20.20
CA VAL A 140 -10.33 -8.34 -20.15
C VAL A 140 -9.12 -9.17 -20.60
N TYR A 141 -9.33 -10.11 -21.52
CA TYR A 141 -8.28 -11.00 -21.97
C TYR A 141 -7.09 -10.22 -22.56
N GLY A 142 -5.86 -10.66 -22.29
CA GLY A 142 -4.61 -10.01 -22.70
C GLY A 142 -4.21 -8.78 -21.87
N ARG A 143 -5.11 -7.81 -21.66
CA ARG A 143 -4.82 -6.62 -20.83
C ARG A 143 -4.53 -6.99 -19.37
N PHE A 144 -5.25 -7.98 -18.85
CA PHE A 144 -5.04 -8.49 -17.49
C PHE A 144 -3.68 -9.17 -17.31
N GLN A 145 -3.23 -9.94 -18.31
CA GLN A 145 -1.90 -10.59 -18.27
C GLN A 145 -0.77 -9.57 -18.31
N ARG A 146 -0.90 -8.53 -19.15
CA ARG A 146 0.04 -7.41 -19.20
C ARG A 146 0.09 -6.69 -17.84
N PHE A 147 -1.06 -6.50 -17.20
CA PHE A 147 -1.14 -5.92 -15.85
C PHE A 147 -0.39 -6.75 -14.79
N ILE A 148 -0.56 -8.08 -14.80
CA ILE A 148 0.18 -9.00 -13.91
C ILE A 148 1.68 -8.89 -14.13
N PHE A 149 2.12 -8.92 -15.39
CA PHE A 149 3.53 -8.86 -15.75
C PHE A 149 4.20 -7.57 -15.24
N TRP A 150 3.58 -6.41 -15.50
CA TRP A 150 4.10 -5.14 -14.99
C TRP A 150 4.13 -5.13 -13.46
N SER A 151 3.10 -5.65 -12.79
CA SER A 151 3.06 -5.71 -11.32
C SER A 151 4.26 -6.46 -10.73
N TRP A 152 4.68 -7.58 -11.33
CA TRP A 152 5.90 -8.29 -10.96
C TRP A 152 7.16 -7.47 -11.18
N ILE A 153 7.29 -6.79 -12.33
CA ILE A 153 8.44 -5.92 -12.60
C ILE A 153 8.59 -4.86 -11.50
N PHE A 154 7.50 -4.20 -11.09
CA PHE A 154 7.59 -3.19 -10.02
C PHE A 154 8.03 -3.77 -8.68
N ILE A 155 7.57 -4.97 -8.33
CA ILE A 155 7.98 -5.66 -7.09
C ILE A 155 9.47 -6.02 -7.15
N ILE A 156 9.94 -6.58 -8.27
CA ILE A 156 11.34 -6.98 -8.45
C ILE A 156 12.26 -5.76 -8.42
N ILE A 157 11.92 -4.68 -9.13
CA ILE A 157 12.71 -3.44 -9.14
C ILE A 157 12.83 -2.89 -7.71
N LEU A 158 11.73 -2.85 -6.96
CA LEU A 158 11.76 -2.41 -5.56
C LEU A 158 12.67 -3.31 -4.71
N PHE A 159 12.57 -4.63 -4.86
CA PHE A 159 13.41 -5.58 -4.12
C PHE A 159 14.90 -5.37 -4.39
N VAL A 160 15.28 -5.28 -5.68
CA VAL A 160 16.67 -5.08 -6.11
C VAL A 160 17.20 -3.73 -5.62
N PHE A 161 16.41 -2.67 -5.79
CA PHE A 161 16.77 -1.33 -5.35
C PHE A 161 17.03 -1.29 -3.84
N THR A 162 16.14 -1.90 -3.06
CA THR A 162 16.23 -1.87 -1.61
C THR A 162 17.39 -2.73 -1.09
N ILE A 163 17.60 -3.94 -1.63
CA ILE A 163 18.77 -4.77 -1.30
C ILE A 163 20.07 -4.03 -1.64
N THR A 164 20.14 -3.39 -2.81
CA THR A 164 21.33 -2.63 -3.23
C THR A 164 21.58 -1.45 -2.28
N SER A 165 20.52 -0.74 -1.89
CA SER A 165 20.64 0.37 -0.92
C SER A 165 21.15 -0.11 0.44
N MET A 166 20.70 -1.28 0.89
CA MET A 166 21.14 -1.90 2.15
C MET A 166 22.60 -2.34 2.10
N THR A 167 23.01 -3.04 1.04
CA THR A 167 24.40 -3.46 0.87
C THR A 167 25.33 -2.26 0.77
N CYS A 168 24.92 -1.21 0.06
CA CYS A 168 25.63 0.07 0.02
C CYS A 168 25.76 0.72 1.41
N ASN A 169 24.67 0.78 2.17
CA ASN A 169 24.68 1.36 3.53
C ASN A 169 25.59 0.56 4.47
N HIS A 170 25.52 -0.77 4.44
CA HIS A 170 26.38 -1.66 5.23
C HIS A 170 27.84 -1.59 4.82
N ALA A 171 28.16 -1.47 3.53
CA ALA A 171 29.54 -1.33 3.06
C ALA A 171 30.19 -0.02 3.56
N THR A 172 29.39 1.03 3.79
CA THR A 172 29.91 2.33 4.24
C THR A 172 29.88 2.56 5.74
N SER A 173 28.95 1.91 6.43
CA SER A 173 28.92 1.96 7.88
C SER A 173 30.04 1.05 8.41
N ASN A 174 30.89 1.57 9.29
CA ASN A 174 31.91 0.77 9.97
C ASN A 174 31.24 -0.18 11.00
N ILE A 175 30.13 -0.85 10.66
CA ILE A 175 29.47 -1.82 11.54
C ILE A 175 30.39 -3.04 11.64
N ILE A 176 31.15 -3.10 12.73
CA ILE A 176 32.17 -4.14 12.96
C ILE A 176 31.50 -5.50 13.26
N TYR A 177 30.25 -5.50 13.72
CA TYR A 177 29.58 -6.71 14.22
C TYR A 177 28.54 -7.25 13.23
N ILE A 178 28.77 -8.48 12.76
CA ILE A 178 27.85 -9.24 11.89
C ILE A 178 26.44 -9.34 12.48
N LYS A 179 26.33 -9.46 13.82
CA LYS A 179 25.04 -9.59 14.52
C LYS A 179 24.14 -8.37 14.32
N ASP A 180 24.72 -7.18 14.30
CA ASP A 180 24.01 -5.92 14.09
C ASP A 180 23.50 -5.81 12.66
N ALA A 181 24.32 -6.20 11.68
CA ALA A 181 23.93 -6.24 10.27
C ALA A 181 22.79 -7.22 10.01
N ILE A 182 22.76 -8.37 10.69
CA ILE A 182 21.66 -9.34 10.56
C ILE A 182 20.36 -8.75 11.14
N ALA A 183 20.42 -8.11 12.31
CA ALA A 183 19.24 -7.51 12.93
C ALA A 183 18.62 -6.41 12.05
N ASP A 184 19.47 -5.53 11.49
CA ASP A 184 19.03 -4.51 10.54
C ASP A 184 18.45 -5.13 9.29
N GLY A 185 19.18 -6.06 8.66
CA GLY A 185 18.74 -6.74 7.44
C GLY A 185 17.36 -7.40 7.57
N ILE A 186 17.02 -7.94 8.74
CA ILE A 186 15.69 -8.48 9.00
C ILE A 186 14.64 -7.37 9.08
N ALA A 187 14.88 -6.29 9.84
CA ALA A 187 13.94 -5.17 9.95
C ALA A 187 13.70 -4.51 8.59
N ASP A 188 14.77 -4.35 7.84
CA ASP A 188 14.83 -3.87 6.47
C ASP A 188 14.02 -4.74 5.50
N PHE A 189 14.10 -6.06 5.64
CA PHE A 189 13.28 -6.99 4.87
C PHE A 189 11.78 -6.87 5.20
N VAL A 190 11.43 -6.59 6.46
CA VAL A 190 10.05 -6.27 6.84
C VAL A 190 9.57 -4.97 6.18
N CYS A 191 10.41 -3.93 6.15
CA CYS A 191 10.13 -2.69 5.43
C CYS A 191 9.86 -2.95 3.93
N ILE A 192 10.68 -3.78 3.27
CA ILE A 192 10.47 -4.19 1.87
C ILE A 192 9.09 -4.84 1.69
N THR A 193 8.68 -5.73 2.60
CA THR A 193 7.36 -6.37 2.53
C THR A 193 6.24 -5.32 2.62
N LEU A 194 6.36 -4.32 3.49
CA LEU A 194 5.38 -3.24 3.62
C LEU A 194 5.35 -2.33 2.39
N ASP A 195 6.50 -2.03 1.79
CA ASP A 195 6.60 -1.29 0.53
C ASP A 195 5.92 -2.05 -0.62
N CYS A 196 6.18 -3.35 -0.74
CA CYS A 196 5.56 -4.19 -1.76
C CYS A 196 4.04 -4.20 -1.61
N LYS A 197 3.52 -4.30 -0.38
CA LYS A 197 2.07 -4.24 -0.12
C LYS A 197 1.46 -2.91 -0.57
N MET A 198 2.19 -1.80 -0.42
CA MET A 198 1.74 -0.47 -0.86
C MET A 198 1.72 -0.36 -2.39
N ILE A 199 2.74 -0.90 -3.08
CA ILE A 199 2.74 -1.00 -4.54
C ILE A 199 1.58 -1.86 -5.03
N ILE A 200 1.34 -3.02 -4.40
CA ILE A 200 0.23 -3.92 -4.73
C ILE A 200 -1.12 -3.21 -4.54
N SER A 201 -1.28 -2.44 -3.46
CA SER A 201 -2.47 -1.61 -3.25
C SER A 201 -2.71 -0.66 -4.44
N GLY A 202 -1.69 0.11 -4.83
CA GLY A 202 -1.76 0.99 -5.99
C GLY A 202 -2.09 0.25 -7.29
N ARG A 203 -1.54 -0.96 -7.49
CA ARG A 203 -1.84 -1.82 -8.64
C ARG A 203 -3.29 -2.28 -8.65
N ILE A 204 -3.87 -2.65 -7.50
CA ILE A 204 -5.28 -3.03 -7.44
C ILE A 204 -6.18 -1.82 -7.80
N ILE A 205 -5.84 -0.61 -7.38
CA ILE A 205 -6.58 0.59 -7.80
C ILE A 205 -6.51 0.81 -9.32
N ILE A 206 -5.33 0.61 -9.94
CA ILE A 206 -5.18 0.65 -11.40
C ILE A 206 -6.02 -0.44 -12.09
N LEU A 207 -6.09 -1.64 -11.50
CA LEU A 207 -6.92 -2.73 -12.01
C LEU A 207 -8.40 -2.36 -11.99
N LEU A 208 -8.90 -1.79 -10.89
CA LEU A 208 -10.28 -1.32 -10.78
C LEU A 208 -10.58 -0.20 -11.78
N LYS A 209 -9.64 0.74 -11.97
CA LYS A 209 -9.73 1.76 -13.02
C LYS A 209 -9.91 1.12 -14.41
N MET A 210 -9.08 0.13 -14.73
CA MET A 210 -9.16 -0.57 -16.01
C MET A 210 -10.51 -1.25 -16.21
N TYR A 211 -11.11 -1.82 -15.16
CA TYR A 211 -12.47 -2.37 -15.26
C TYR A 211 -13.52 -1.30 -15.56
N ILE A 212 -13.41 -0.11 -14.96
CA ILE A 212 -14.32 1.01 -15.27
C ILE A 212 -14.15 1.46 -16.72
N ASP A 213 -12.92 1.59 -17.20
CA ASP A 213 -12.65 1.97 -18.60
C ASP A 213 -13.28 0.99 -19.59
N ILE A 214 -13.37 -0.30 -19.24
CA ILE A 214 -14.00 -1.34 -20.06
C ILE A 214 -15.51 -1.25 -19.95
N TRP A 215 -16.02 -1.12 -18.73
CA TRP A 215 -17.43 -0.93 -18.48
C TRP A 215 -18.01 0.28 -19.24
N ILE A 216 -17.28 1.41 -19.30
CA ILE A 216 -17.67 2.58 -20.10
C ILE A 216 -17.77 2.23 -21.58
N LYS A 217 -16.81 1.46 -22.12
CA LYS A 217 -16.85 1.05 -23.53
C LYS A 217 -18.03 0.13 -23.83
N ASP A 218 -18.30 -0.83 -22.96
CA ASP A 218 -19.42 -1.76 -23.13
C ASP A 218 -20.76 -1.02 -23.12
N VAL A 219 -20.92 -0.06 -22.21
CA VAL A 219 -22.10 0.82 -22.13
C VAL A 219 -22.30 1.67 -23.38
N LEU A 220 -21.21 2.11 -24.02
CA LEU A 220 -21.24 2.91 -25.25
C LEU A 220 -21.51 2.07 -26.50
N MET A 221 -21.07 0.81 -26.51
CA MET A 221 -21.30 -0.13 -27.62
C MET A 221 -22.68 -0.79 -27.57
N GLU A 222 -23.38 -0.69 -26.45
CA GLU A 222 -24.75 -1.19 -26.27
C GLU A 222 -25.73 -0.53 -27.26
N LYS A 223 -26.41 -1.36 -28.07
CA LYS A 223 -27.52 -0.91 -28.95
C LYS A 223 -28.82 -0.80 -28.15
N ASP A 224 -29.76 0.03 -28.59
CA ASP A 224 -31.00 0.28 -27.83
C ASP A 224 -31.97 -0.91 -27.76
N ASP A 225 -31.82 -1.91 -28.64
CA ASP A 225 -32.67 -3.11 -28.69
C ASP A 225 -32.30 -4.19 -27.64
N GLU A 226 -31.29 -3.95 -26.80
CA GLU A 226 -30.79 -4.98 -25.89
C GLU A 226 -31.72 -5.28 -24.70
N SER A 227 -31.68 -6.54 -24.26
CA SER A 227 -32.54 -7.06 -23.20
C SER A 227 -32.33 -6.34 -21.86
N ASN A 228 -33.42 -6.20 -21.08
CA ASN A 228 -33.40 -5.60 -19.74
C ASN A 228 -32.37 -6.26 -18.79
N ASP A 229 -32.11 -7.55 -19.00
CA ASP A 229 -31.15 -8.34 -18.23
C ASP A 229 -29.71 -7.82 -18.35
N ARG A 230 -29.29 -7.33 -19.53
CA ARG A 230 -27.93 -6.81 -19.73
C ARG A 230 -27.68 -5.48 -19.03
N CYS A 231 -28.66 -4.56 -19.06
CA CYS A 231 -28.59 -3.31 -18.29
C CYS A 231 -28.45 -3.58 -16.78
N LEU A 232 -29.19 -4.57 -16.26
CA LEU A 232 -29.07 -4.99 -14.86
C LEU A 232 -27.67 -5.54 -14.57
N LYS A 233 -27.14 -6.43 -15.41
CA LYS A 233 -25.78 -6.98 -15.28
C LYS A 233 -24.71 -5.88 -15.29
N LEU A 234 -24.79 -4.91 -16.20
CA LEU A 234 -23.85 -3.77 -16.24
C LEU A 234 -23.92 -2.96 -14.94
N PHE A 235 -25.11 -2.70 -14.40
CA PHE A 235 -25.23 -2.03 -13.11
C PHE A 235 -24.57 -2.83 -11.97
N GLU A 236 -24.77 -4.15 -11.95
CA GLU A 236 -24.19 -5.00 -10.91
C GLU A 236 -22.68 -5.04 -10.96
N VAL A 237 -22.09 -5.13 -12.15
CA VAL A 237 -20.64 -5.07 -12.34
C VAL A 237 -20.08 -3.74 -11.85
N TYR A 238 -20.74 -2.62 -12.20
CA TYR A 238 -20.33 -1.30 -11.73
C TYR A 238 -20.37 -1.18 -10.20
N ARG A 239 -21.46 -1.69 -9.59
CA ARG A 239 -21.59 -1.76 -8.14
C ARG A 239 -20.48 -2.60 -7.51
N ASP A 240 -20.17 -3.75 -8.08
CA ASP A 240 -19.10 -4.63 -7.59
C ASP A 240 -17.72 -3.97 -7.68
N ILE A 241 -17.44 -3.17 -8.72
CA ILE A 241 -16.21 -2.37 -8.83
C ILE A 241 -16.09 -1.37 -7.68
N LEU A 242 -17.17 -0.63 -7.39
CA LEU A 242 -17.18 0.35 -6.30
C LEU A 242 -17.08 -0.30 -4.92
N GLU A 243 -17.70 -1.47 -4.73
CA GLU A 243 -17.55 -2.25 -3.51
C GLU A 243 -16.13 -2.78 -3.34
N ALA A 244 -15.50 -3.28 -4.41
CA ALA A 244 -14.09 -3.68 -4.40
C ALA A 244 -13.17 -2.51 -4.04
N TYR A 245 -13.44 -1.31 -4.55
CA TYR A 245 -12.71 -0.11 -4.17
C TYR A 245 -12.87 0.21 -2.67
N ARG A 246 -14.09 0.13 -2.12
CA ARG A 246 -14.33 0.32 -0.68
C ARG A 246 -13.60 -0.71 0.18
N LEU A 247 -13.49 -1.96 -0.29
CA LEU A 247 -12.68 -2.98 0.38
C LEU A 247 -11.19 -2.64 0.33
N CYS A 248 -10.68 -2.15 -0.80
CA CYS A 248 -9.30 -1.67 -0.91
C CYS A 248 -9.02 -0.55 0.08
N GLN A 249 -9.92 0.43 0.20
CA GLN A 249 -9.81 1.50 1.19
C GLN A 249 -9.62 0.91 2.59
N LYS A 250 -10.52 0.02 3.04
CA LYS A 250 -10.44 -0.59 4.38
C LYS A 250 -9.13 -1.36 4.61
N ILE A 251 -8.72 -2.18 3.64
CA ILE A 251 -7.54 -3.04 3.78
C ILE A 251 -6.24 -2.22 3.84
N PHE A 252 -6.15 -1.15 3.04
CA PHE A 252 -4.89 -0.44 2.82
C PHE A 252 -4.80 0.92 3.53
N GLN A 253 -5.87 1.44 4.14
CA GLN A 253 -5.88 2.75 4.82
C GLN A 253 -4.73 2.91 5.82
N ILE A 254 -4.53 1.89 6.67
CA ILE A 254 -3.52 1.90 7.74
C ILE A 254 -2.11 1.77 7.17
N LEU A 255 -1.96 0.98 6.11
CA LEU A 255 -0.69 0.86 5.40
C LEU A 255 -0.30 2.17 4.71
N ILE A 256 -1.26 2.86 4.10
CA ILE A 256 -1.03 4.17 3.46
C ILE A 256 -0.64 5.19 4.53
N PHE A 257 -1.32 5.20 5.67
CA PHE A 257 -0.96 6.05 6.81
C PHE A 257 0.47 5.78 7.27
N TYR A 258 0.83 4.52 7.47
CA TYR A 258 2.19 4.11 7.84
C TYR A 258 3.24 4.64 6.88
N HIS A 259 3.02 4.53 5.58
CA HIS A 259 3.97 5.02 4.59
C HIS A 259 4.10 6.53 4.57
N ILE A 260 3.01 7.28 4.74
CA ILE A 260 3.05 8.74 4.84
C ILE A 260 3.77 9.17 6.11
N PHE A 261 3.35 8.64 7.25
CA PHE A 261 3.95 8.95 8.55
C PHE A 261 5.43 8.54 8.59
N GLY A 262 5.74 7.33 8.11
CA GLY A 262 7.09 6.80 8.04
C GLY A 262 7.98 7.59 7.08
N ALA A 263 7.50 7.96 5.89
CA ALA A 263 8.27 8.80 4.96
C ALA A 263 8.65 10.14 5.59
N PHE A 264 7.72 10.75 6.35
CA PHE A 264 7.98 12.00 7.06
C PHE A 264 8.95 11.80 8.23
N TYR A 265 8.57 10.96 9.19
CA TYR A 265 9.30 10.75 10.42
C TYR A 265 10.69 10.14 10.18
N PHE A 266 10.76 9.00 9.47
CA PHE A 266 12.04 8.35 9.18
C PHE A 266 12.91 9.22 8.27
N GLY A 267 12.32 9.94 7.31
CA GLY A 267 13.06 10.87 6.46
C GLY A 267 13.77 11.95 7.27
N LEU A 268 13.07 12.62 8.19
CA LEU A 268 13.65 13.66 9.05
C LEU A 268 14.66 13.08 10.06
N TYR A 269 14.37 11.91 10.62
CA TYR A 269 15.28 11.19 11.52
C TYR A 269 16.60 10.87 10.82
N HIS A 270 16.53 10.26 9.64
CA HIS A 270 17.69 9.86 8.86
C HIS A 270 18.51 11.06 8.38
N LEU A 271 17.87 12.15 7.96
CA LEU A 271 18.58 13.38 7.60
C LEU A 271 19.30 14.00 8.81
N SER A 272 18.61 14.10 9.96
CA SER A 272 19.21 14.60 11.21
C SER A 272 20.41 13.76 11.64
N PHE A 273 20.27 12.44 11.60
CA PHE A 273 21.36 11.50 11.89
C PHE A 273 22.52 11.67 10.90
N GLY A 274 22.22 11.77 9.61
CA GLY A 274 23.20 12.01 8.55
C GLY A 274 24.01 13.29 8.80
N PHE A 275 23.35 14.40 9.11
CA PHE A 275 24.04 15.67 9.41
C PHE A 275 24.99 15.57 10.60
N LEU A 276 24.58 14.86 11.66
CA LEU A 276 25.44 14.64 12.80
C LEU A 276 26.69 13.82 12.45
N VAL A 277 26.52 12.77 11.62
CA VAL A 277 27.66 11.96 11.17
C VAL A 277 28.63 12.78 10.32
N ILE A 278 28.13 13.61 9.40
CA ILE A 278 28.98 14.50 8.57
C ILE A 278 29.81 15.42 9.46
N ARG A 279 29.19 16.04 10.46
CA ARG A 279 29.85 17.00 11.36
C ARG A 279 31.05 16.40 12.09
N LYS A 280 31.05 15.09 12.32
CA LYS A 280 32.08 14.36 13.08
C LYS A 280 33.01 13.50 12.24
N SER A 281 32.68 13.27 10.97
CA SER A 281 33.44 12.36 10.14
C SER A 281 34.70 13.07 9.63
N ASP A 282 35.87 12.58 10.03
CA ASP A 282 37.15 12.99 9.44
C ASP A 282 37.23 12.62 7.95
N TYR A 283 36.41 11.66 7.50
CA TYR A 283 36.39 11.16 6.13
C TYR A 283 35.25 11.77 5.30
N LYS A 284 35.52 12.93 4.69
CA LYS A 284 34.55 13.68 3.86
C LYS A 284 33.87 12.82 2.78
N MET A 285 34.61 11.92 2.12
CA MET A 285 34.06 11.06 1.06
C MET A 285 33.03 10.05 1.56
N LYS A 286 33.29 9.40 2.71
CA LYS A 286 32.34 8.45 3.32
C LYS A 286 31.05 9.16 3.75
N ALA A 287 31.19 10.34 4.34
CA ALA A 287 30.07 11.16 4.75
C ALA A 287 29.20 11.57 3.55
N LEU A 288 29.82 12.03 2.46
CA LEU A 288 29.10 12.40 1.23
C LEU A 288 28.31 11.22 0.65
N TYR A 289 28.93 10.03 0.59
CA TYR A 289 28.25 8.84 0.11
C TYR A 289 27.04 8.46 0.98
N GLN A 290 27.19 8.53 2.31
CA GLN A 290 26.10 8.25 3.23
C GLN A 290 24.91 9.20 3.02
N ILE A 291 25.16 10.50 2.81
CA ILE A 291 24.11 11.47 2.48
C ILE A 291 23.37 11.06 1.21
N LEU A 292 24.10 10.68 0.15
CA LEU A 292 23.49 10.27 -1.11
C LEU A 292 22.57 9.07 -0.90
N VAL A 293 23.01 8.06 -0.14
CA VAL A 293 22.17 6.90 0.21
C VAL A 293 20.92 7.33 0.97
N LEU A 294 21.03 8.24 1.94
CA LEU A 294 19.88 8.74 2.72
C LEU A 294 18.90 9.53 1.85
N ILE A 295 19.39 10.38 0.94
CA ILE A 295 18.56 11.12 -0.03
C ILE A 295 17.84 10.13 -0.96
N ILE A 296 18.55 9.13 -1.48
CA ILE A 296 17.98 8.09 -2.33
C ILE A 296 16.87 7.34 -1.57
N TRP A 297 17.11 6.95 -0.32
CA TRP A 297 16.12 6.28 0.53
C TRP A 297 14.89 7.14 0.79
N ALA A 298 15.07 8.40 1.20
CA ALA A 298 13.98 9.34 1.43
C ALA A 298 13.18 9.59 0.15
N SER A 299 13.85 9.76 -0.98
CA SER A 299 13.21 9.94 -2.28
C SER A 299 12.36 8.73 -2.67
N LYS A 300 12.83 7.50 -2.40
CA LYS A 300 12.06 6.28 -2.64
C LYS A 300 10.78 6.24 -1.80
N ASN A 301 10.84 6.59 -0.52
CA ASN A 301 9.65 6.65 0.35
C ASN A 301 8.62 7.67 -0.19
N ILE A 302 9.09 8.86 -0.58
CA ILE A 302 8.25 9.91 -1.17
C ILE A 302 7.64 9.46 -2.50
N MET A 303 8.43 8.82 -3.38
CA MET A 303 7.94 8.31 -4.67
C MET A 303 6.84 7.27 -4.49
N VAL A 304 6.96 6.35 -3.53
CA VAL A 304 5.91 5.36 -3.24
C VAL A 304 4.61 6.06 -2.85
N VAL A 305 4.65 7.09 -2.00
CA VAL A 305 3.48 7.89 -1.62
C VAL A 305 2.90 8.62 -2.84
N ILE A 306 3.73 9.28 -3.65
CA ILE A 306 3.31 9.98 -4.88
C ILE A 306 2.60 9.02 -5.84
N ILE A 307 3.20 7.86 -6.12
CA ILE A 307 2.64 6.86 -7.05
C ILE A 307 1.26 6.39 -6.57
N SER A 308 1.11 6.11 -5.28
CA SER A 308 -0.18 5.71 -4.71
C SER A 308 -1.23 6.81 -4.81
N CYS A 309 -0.87 8.07 -4.59
CA CYS A 309 -1.75 9.22 -4.76
C CYS A 309 -2.18 9.41 -6.23
N ILE A 310 -1.24 9.29 -7.17
CA ILE A 310 -1.51 9.36 -8.61
C ILE A 310 -2.48 8.25 -9.05
N ASN A 311 -2.30 7.02 -8.55
CA ASN A 311 -3.17 5.90 -8.88
C ASN A 311 -4.60 6.14 -8.38
N CYS A 312 -4.75 6.66 -7.15
CA CYS A 312 -6.05 7.05 -6.61
C CYS A 312 -6.70 8.17 -7.43
N GLU A 313 -5.94 9.22 -7.76
CA GLU A 313 -6.45 10.34 -8.56
C GLU A 313 -6.93 9.90 -9.96
N ARG A 314 -6.17 9.03 -10.63
CA ARG A 314 -6.57 8.45 -11.92
C ARG A 314 -7.87 7.67 -11.80
N PHE A 315 -8.06 6.92 -10.72
CA PHE A 315 -9.31 6.23 -10.46
C PHE A 315 -10.47 7.22 -10.24
N TYR A 316 -10.28 8.28 -9.46
CA TYR A 316 -11.30 9.31 -9.23
C TYR A 316 -11.73 10.02 -10.51
N LYS A 317 -10.78 10.42 -11.35
CA LYS A 317 -11.08 11.02 -12.66
C LYS A 317 -11.87 10.07 -13.55
N THR A 318 -11.64 8.76 -13.44
CA THR A 318 -12.40 7.77 -14.20
C THR A 318 -13.84 7.67 -13.70
N ILE A 319 -14.08 7.76 -12.39
CA ILE A 319 -15.45 7.84 -11.82
C ILE A 319 -16.16 9.13 -12.25
N GLU A 320 -15.46 10.26 -12.30
CA GLU A 320 -16.00 11.52 -12.81
C GLU A 320 -16.37 11.43 -14.31
N ASN A 321 -15.54 10.74 -15.10
CA ASN A 321 -15.86 10.41 -16.48
C ASN A 321 -17.12 9.56 -16.59
N VAL A 322 -17.33 8.58 -15.71
CA VAL A 322 -18.58 7.79 -15.69
C VAL A 322 -19.80 8.70 -15.47
N ASN A 323 -19.72 9.69 -14.57
CA ASN A 323 -20.80 10.65 -14.37
C ASN A 323 -21.07 11.45 -15.65
N SER A 324 -20.02 11.97 -16.28
CA SER A 324 -20.12 12.77 -17.49
C SER A 324 -20.73 11.99 -18.65
N VAL A 325 -20.27 10.76 -18.88
CA VAL A 325 -20.81 9.84 -19.90
C VAL A 325 -22.26 9.49 -19.60
N SER A 326 -22.59 9.19 -18.34
CA SER A 326 -23.97 8.83 -17.94
C SER A 326 -24.93 10.00 -18.16
N LEU A 327 -24.52 11.24 -17.85
CA LEU A 327 -25.33 12.44 -18.08
C LEU A 327 -25.53 12.69 -19.58
N ALA A 328 -24.46 12.61 -20.37
CA ALA A 328 -24.54 12.79 -21.83
C ALA A 328 -25.47 11.75 -22.48
N LEU A 329 -25.37 10.48 -22.08
CA LEU A 329 -26.23 9.40 -22.60
C LEU A 329 -27.69 9.55 -22.15
N MET A 330 -27.95 10.10 -20.96
CA MET A 330 -29.32 10.39 -20.50
C MET A 330 -29.99 11.53 -21.29
N GLN A 331 -29.21 12.46 -21.82
CA GLN A 331 -29.71 13.60 -22.61
C GLN A 331 -29.99 13.25 -24.08
N ASN A 332 -29.50 12.11 -24.56
CA ASN A 332 -29.76 11.65 -25.93
C ASN A 332 -31.24 11.27 -26.10
N GLU A 333 -31.93 11.87 -27.07
CA GLU A 333 -33.35 11.63 -27.36
C GLU A 333 -33.64 10.17 -27.71
N ASN A 334 -32.68 9.48 -28.33
CA ASN A 334 -32.80 8.07 -28.71
C ASN A 334 -32.54 7.10 -27.54
N CYS A 335 -32.19 7.58 -26.35
CA CYS A 335 -31.86 6.73 -25.22
C CYS A 335 -33.11 6.04 -24.67
N SER A 336 -33.12 4.70 -24.70
CA SER A 336 -34.23 3.93 -24.15
C SER A 336 -34.44 4.17 -22.65
N GLU A 337 -35.69 4.11 -22.18
CA GLU A 337 -36.03 4.33 -20.76
C GLU A 337 -35.27 3.39 -19.80
N ARG A 338 -34.93 2.19 -20.26
CA ARG A 338 -34.13 1.21 -19.50
C ARG A 338 -32.70 1.69 -19.28
N ARG A 339 -32.07 2.26 -20.32
CA ARG A 339 -30.72 2.84 -20.22
C ARG A 339 -30.75 4.09 -19.33
N LYS A 340 -31.76 4.95 -19.46
CA LYS A 340 -31.94 6.08 -18.53
C LYS A 340 -32.04 5.63 -17.08
N HIS A 341 -32.74 4.52 -16.80
CA HIS A 341 -32.82 3.94 -15.46
C HIS A 341 -31.46 3.41 -14.95
N LEU A 342 -30.70 2.72 -15.80
CA LEU A 342 -29.33 2.30 -15.50
C LEU A 342 -28.46 3.50 -15.10
N PHE A 343 -28.42 4.54 -15.94
CA PHE A 343 -27.60 5.73 -15.68
C PHE A 343 -28.06 6.49 -14.44
N LYS A 344 -29.36 6.61 -14.20
CA LYS A 344 -29.89 7.21 -12.98
C LYS A 344 -29.44 6.45 -11.73
N LYS A 345 -29.42 5.11 -11.77
CA LYS A 345 -28.89 4.28 -10.68
C LYS A 345 -27.38 4.45 -10.50
N VAL A 346 -26.60 4.48 -11.58
CA VAL A 346 -25.15 4.72 -11.56
C VAL A 346 -24.84 6.09 -10.95
N LEU A 347 -25.53 7.16 -11.39
CA LEU A 347 -25.39 8.51 -10.84
C LEU A 347 -25.75 8.55 -9.35
N LYS A 348 -26.84 7.88 -8.94
CA LYS A 348 -27.21 7.77 -7.52
C LYS A 348 -26.11 7.08 -6.71
N LEU A 349 -25.52 6.01 -7.25
CA LEU A 349 -24.43 5.29 -6.60
C LEU A 349 -23.16 6.16 -6.50
N ASN A 350 -22.84 6.93 -7.54
CA ASN A 350 -21.69 7.84 -7.56
C ASN A 350 -21.84 9.03 -6.62
N ARG A 351 -23.06 9.49 -6.32
CA ARG A 351 -23.28 10.47 -5.26
C ARG A 351 -22.87 9.95 -3.87
N SER A 352 -22.85 8.63 -3.67
CA SER A 352 -22.36 7.98 -2.44
C SER A 352 -20.88 7.58 -2.50
N PHE A 353 -20.19 7.95 -3.57
CA PHE A 353 -18.76 7.70 -3.73
C PHE A 353 -17.96 8.70 -2.90
N ASN A 354 -17.07 8.18 -2.06
CA ASN A 354 -16.13 9.00 -1.29
C ASN A 354 -14.71 8.64 -1.69
N LYS A 355 -13.89 9.67 -1.94
CA LYS A 355 -12.44 9.52 -2.09
C LYS A 355 -11.86 8.85 -0.85
N MET A 356 -10.74 8.14 -1.00
CA MET A 356 -10.06 7.50 0.12
C MET A 356 -9.64 8.55 1.15
N LEU A 357 -10.14 8.38 2.36
CA LEU A 357 -9.87 9.25 3.50
C LEU A 357 -9.12 8.41 4.53
N VAL A 358 -7.92 8.86 4.92
CA VAL A 358 -7.11 8.15 5.91
C VAL A 358 -7.41 8.71 7.29
N PHE A 359 -7.98 7.87 8.16
CA PHE A 359 -8.37 8.18 9.55
C PHE A 359 -9.22 9.46 9.73
N GLY A 360 -9.94 9.88 8.70
CA GLY A 360 -10.71 11.14 8.76
C GLY A 360 -9.87 12.40 8.58
N VAL A 361 -8.54 12.28 8.47
CA VAL A 361 -7.62 13.42 8.54
C VAL A 361 -7.30 13.98 7.15
N PHE A 362 -6.91 13.14 6.20
CA PHE A 362 -6.49 13.59 4.87
C PHE A 362 -7.00 12.69 3.75
N HIS A 363 -7.33 13.32 2.62
CA HIS A 363 -7.70 12.64 1.39
C HIS A 363 -6.46 12.17 0.64
N ILE A 364 -6.50 10.94 0.12
CA ILE A 364 -5.45 10.42 -0.76
C ILE A 364 -5.75 10.86 -2.18
N ASP A 365 -5.26 12.04 -2.54
CA ASP A 365 -5.38 12.66 -3.86
C ASP A 365 -4.05 13.29 -4.30
N ALA A 366 -4.05 13.94 -5.48
CA ALA A 366 -2.83 14.57 -6.01
C ALA A 366 -2.30 15.76 -5.19
N ARG A 367 -3.08 16.33 -4.25
CA ARG A 367 -2.64 17.44 -3.40
C ARG A 367 -1.81 16.98 -2.22
N LEU A 368 -2.08 15.77 -1.71
CA LEU A 368 -1.39 15.22 -0.56
C LEU A 368 0.15 15.20 -0.71
N PRO A 369 0.74 14.71 -1.82
CA PRO A 369 2.20 14.72 -1.95
C PRO A 369 2.80 16.13 -2.03
N MET A 370 2.09 17.10 -2.63
CA MET A 370 2.56 18.49 -2.68
C MET A 370 2.62 19.11 -1.29
N ASN A 371 1.56 18.93 -0.50
CA ASN A 371 1.51 19.39 0.88
C ASN A 371 2.56 18.66 1.74
N PHE A 372 2.71 17.35 1.53
CA PHE A 372 3.71 16.54 2.22
C PHE A 372 5.14 17.04 1.96
N VAL A 373 5.51 17.24 0.70
CA VAL A 373 6.86 17.69 0.33
C VAL A 373 7.13 19.09 0.87
N ARG A 374 6.14 19.99 0.83
CA ARG A 374 6.26 21.33 1.43
C ARG A 374 6.62 21.24 2.91
N VAL A 375 5.80 20.54 3.70
CA VAL A 375 6.04 20.40 5.14
C VAL A 375 7.37 19.69 5.40
N PHE A 376 7.69 18.64 4.65
CA PHE A 376 8.97 17.94 4.77
C PHE A 376 10.16 18.88 4.55
N VAL A 377 10.15 19.68 3.48
CA VAL A 377 11.21 20.66 3.18
C VAL A 377 11.31 21.73 4.27
N ASP A 378 10.18 22.26 4.75
CA ASP A 378 10.17 23.26 5.83
C ASP A 378 10.89 22.71 7.09
N TYR A 379 10.62 21.46 7.48
CA TYR A 379 11.32 20.82 8.59
C TYR A 379 12.80 20.52 8.30
N VAL A 380 13.14 20.14 7.07
CA VAL A 380 14.55 19.96 6.67
C VAL A 380 15.32 21.28 6.78
N ILE A 381 14.73 22.41 6.40
CA ILE A 381 15.34 23.74 6.54
C ILE A 381 15.57 24.05 8.02
N VAL A 382 14.59 23.81 8.89
CA VAL A 382 14.74 24.02 10.34
C VAL A 382 15.86 23.15 10.91
N ILE A 383 15.94 21.87 10.53
CA ILE A 383 17.02 20.97 10.95
C ILE A 383 18.38 21.49 10.48
N LEU A 384 18.48 21.96 9.24
CA LEU A 384 19.71 22.56 8.71
C LEU A 384 20.11 23.80 9.53
N GLN A 385 19.18 24.69 9.85
CA GLN A 385 19.44 25.87 10.66
C GLN A 385 20.02 25.48 12.03
N PHE A 386 19.38 24.56 12.77
CA PHE A 386 19.88 24.11 14.07
C PHE A 386 21.24 23.39 14.03
N ASN A 387 21.62 22.84 12.87
CA ASN A 387 22.90 22.13 12.75
C ASN A 387 24.07 23.04 12.35
N PHE A 388 23.81 24.13 11.61
CA PHE A 388 24.85 24.96 10.98
C PHE A 388 24.89 26.43 11.40
N LEU A 389 23.79 26.97 11.96
CA LEU A 389 23.73 28.31 12.56
C LEU A 389 23.73 28.18 14.07
#